data_AF-A0A2E5NQK0-F1
#
_entry.id   AF-A0A2E5NQK0-F1
#
_cell.length_a   1.000
_cell.length_b   1.000
_cell.length_c   1.000
_cell.angle_alpha   90.00
_cell.angle_beta   90.00
_cell.angle_gamma   90.00
#
_symmetry.space_group_name_H-M   'P 1'
#
loop_
_entity.id
_entity.type
_entity.pdbx_description
1 polymer ?
#
loop_
_entity_poly.entity_id
_entity_poly.type
_entity_poly.pdbx_seq_one_letter_code
_entity_poly.pdbx_strand_id
1 'polypeptide(L)'
;MTTIPESADLATADTNQTPEDVVLKRARQYALSRQEAERLCRDRVLATEEERLAGCDLHAVSNDRFAVNLEADGRTVGFTGTTRVPSGDGPIDRETGAASHRYQVLLEARERLDVLCDRAVRQADEAHEALISATIALAVHAKESENDYCNDEEFDLLAGGGVDPKAATYEKEDTEIGTSAA
;
A
#
# COMPACT_ATOMS: atom_id res chain seq x y z
N MET A 1 -44.95 -0.29 21.00
CA MET A 1 -44.19 0.89 21.47
C MET A 1 -42.79 0.40 21.76
N THR A 2 -41.90 0.58 20.79
CA THR A 2 -40.55 0.02 20.84
C THR A 2 -39.60 1.20 20.72
N THR A 3 -38.88 1.45 21.81
CA THR A 3 -37.94 2.55 22.01
C THR A 3 -36.77 2.46 21.05
N ILE A 4 -36.54 3.54 20.31
CA ILE A 4 -35.35 3.78 19.49
C ILE A 4 -34.20 4.10 20.47
N PRO A 5 -33.04 3.42 20.42
CA PRO A 5 -31.89 3.89 21.16
C PRO A 5 -31.30 5.10 20.44
N GLU A 6 -31.27 6.17 21.22
CA GLU A 6 -30.71 7.49 21.01
C GLU A 6 -29.22 7.42 20.62
N SER A 7 -28.89 8.11 19.55
CA SER A 7 -27.64 8.87 19.31
C SER A 7 -26.34 8.26 19.85
N ALA A 8 -25.61 7.55 18.99
CA ALA A 8 -24.19 7.26 19.25
C ALA A 8 -23.37 8.55 19.13
N ASP A 9 -22.90 9.02 20.28
CA ASP A 9 -21.68 9.76 20.56
C ASP A 9 -20.98 10.42 19.34
N LEU A 10 -21.14 11.74 19.25
CA LEU A 10 -20.14 12.63 18.67
C LEU A 10 -18.81 12.36 19.37
N ALA A 11 -17.93 11.66 18.65
CA ALA A 11 -16.54 11.49 19.04
C ALA A 11 -15.98 12.84 19.49
N THR A 12 -15.59 12.90 20.76
CA THR A 12 -14.80 13.98 21.33
C THR A 12 -13.57 14.17 20.44
N ALA A 13 -13.61 15.18 19.58
CA ALA A 13 -12.40 15.74 19.02
C ALA A 13 -11.52 16.10 20.21
N ASP A 14 -10.41 15.39 20.35
CA ASP A 14 -9.40 15.64 21.37
C ASP A 14 -8.77 16.99 21.03
N THR A 15 -9.40 18.08 21.51
CA THR A 15 -9.12 19.48 21.17
C THR A 15 -7.76 19.98 21.68
N ASN A 16 -6.93 19.08 22.21
CA ASN A 16 -5.59 19.39 22.74
C ASN A 16 -4.45 18.81 21.88
N GLN A 17 -4.73 18.21 20.72
CA GLN A 17 -3.67 17.69 19.84
C GLN A 17 -2.99 18.84 19.10
N THR A 18 -1.67 18.94 19.27
CA THR A 18 -0.85 19.88 18.48
C THR A 18 -0.83 19.42 17.02
N PRO A 19 -0.65 20.34 16.04
CA PRO A 19 -0.53 19.95 14.64
C PRO A 19 0.66 18.99 14.40
N GLU A 20 1.72 19.08 15.22
CA GLU A 20 2.83 18.12 15.25
C GLU A 20 2.37 16.72 15.69
N ASP A 21 1.55 16.62 16.73
CA ASP A 21 1.00 15.34 17.21
C ASP A 21 0.16 14.66 16.11
N VAL A 22 -0.61 15.45 15.37
CA VAL A 22 -1.40 14.95 14.23
C VAL A 22 -0.48 14.37 13.16
N VAL A 23 0.59 15.07 12.78
CA VAL A 23 1.57 14.58 11.81
C VAL A 23 2.23 13.28 12.29
N LEU A 24 2.67 13.22 13.54
CA LEU A 24 3.28 12.02 14.11
C LEU A 24 2.31 10.84 14.14
N LYS A 25 1.04 11.07 14.48
CA LYS A 25 -0.01 10.06 14.45
C LYS A 25 -0.25 9.54 13.03
N ARG A 26 -0.32 10.41 12.03
CA ARG A 26 -0.46 10.03 10.62
C ARG A 26 0.77 9.27 10.11
N ALA A 27 1.97 9.67 10.52
CA ALA A 27 3.21 8.98 10.13
C ALA A 27 3.25 7.55 10.65
N ARG A 28 2.84 7.33 11.92
CA ARG A 28 2.69 5.99 12.49
C ARG A 28 1.64 5.17 11.76
N GLN A 29 0.50 5.77 11.44
CA GLN A 29 -0.56 5.10 10.69
C GLN A 29 -0.07 4.65 9.30
N TYR A 30 0.59 5.53 8.56
CA TYR A 30 1.19 5.20 7.27
C TYR A 30 2.21 4.06 7.38
N ALA A 31 3.11 4.12 8.36
CA ALA A 31 4.12 3.08 8.56
C ALA A 31 3.49 1.70 8.83
N LEU A 32 2.44 1.64 9.67
CA LEU A 32 1.72 0.40 9.95
C LEU A 32 0.98 -0.14 8.71
N SER A 33 0.22 0.72 8.01
CA SER A 33 -0.50 0.32 6.80
C SER A 33 0.47 -0.19 5.72
N ARG A 34 1.61 0.48 5.55
CA ARG A 34 2.65 0.05 4.61
C ARG A 34 3.25 -1.29 5.00
N GLN A 35 3.57 -1.50 6.28
CA GLN A 35 4.11 -2.78 6.76
C GLN A 35 3.13 -3.92 6.52
N GLU A 36 1.84 -3.69 6.75
CA GLU A 36 0.78 -4.67 6.49
C GLU A 36 0.64 -4.99 5.00
N ALA A 37 0.64 -3.97 4.14
CA ALA A 37 0.62 -4.15 2.69
C ALA A 37 1.83 -4.95 2.19
N GLU A 38 3.04 -4.62 2.66
CA GLU A 38 4.27 -5.36 2.31
C GLU A 38 4.25 -6.81 2.79
N ARG A 39 3.62 -7.09 3.94
CA ARG A 39 3.41 -8.45 4.42
C ARG A 39 2.45 -9.21 3.51
N LEU A 40 1.27 -8.64 3.22
CA LEU A 40 0.26 -9.29 2.40
C LEU A 40 0.75 -9.53 0.97
N CYS A 41 1.50 -8.59 0.38
CA CYS A 41 2.13 -8.78 -0.93
C CYS A 41 3.12 -9.95 -0.94
N ARG A 42 3.86 -10.19 0.15
CA ARG A 42 4.73 -11.37 0.26
C ARG A 42 3.92 -12.66 0.38
N ASP A 43 2.88 -12.65 1.22
CA ASP A 43 1.98 -13.80 1.38
C ASP A 43 1.29 -14.14 0.04
N ARG A 44 0.94 -13.14 -0.77
CA ARG A 44 0.36 -13.31 -2.11
C ARG A 44 1.28 -14.06 -3.06
N VAL A 45 2.58 -13.74 -3.05
CA VAL A 45 3.57 -14.45 -3.88
C VAL A 45 3.63 -15.92 -3.47
N LEU A 46 3.67 -16.21 -2.16
CA LEU A 46 3.69 -17.58 -1.65
C LEU A 46 2.41 -18.34 -2.04
N ALA A 47 1.24 -17.74 -1.83
CA ALA A 47 -0.04 -18.34 -2.20
C ALA A 47 -0.16 -18.63 -3.70
N THR A 48 0.38 -17.73 -4.54
CA THR A 48 0.41 -17.92 -6.00
C THR A 48 1.28 -19.11 -6.39
N GLU A 49 2.45 -19.26 -5.77
CA GLU A 49 3.31 -20.43 -6.02
C GLU A 49 2.69 -21.73 -5.50
N GLU A 50 2.03 -21.71 -4.35
CA GLU A 50 1.32 -22.88 -3.82
C GLU A 50 0.17 -23.32 -4.73
N GLU A 51 -0.64 -22.38 -5.22
CA GLU A 51 -1.69 -22.64 -6.22
C GLU A 51 -1.07 -23.25 -7.49
N ARG A 52 0.01 -22.65 -8.01
CA ARG A 52 0.68 -23.11 -9.23
C ARG A 52 1.21 -24.53 -9.09
N LEU A 53 1.83 -24.86 -7.95
CA LEU A 53 2.30 -26.21 -7.65
C LEU A 53 1.13 -27.21 -7.56
N ALA A 54 0.03 -26.83 -6.92
CA ALA A 54 -1.17 -27.68 -6.89
C ALA A 54 -1.79 -27.89 -8.27
N GLY A 55 -1.72 -26.89 -9.16
CA GLY A 55 -2.11 -27.04 -10.56
C GLY A 55 -1.20 -28.02 -11.32
N CYS A 56 0.11 -27.97 -11.08
CA CYS A 56 1.05 -28.96 -11.62
C CYS A 56 0.74 -30.38 -11.12
N ASP A 57 0.46 -30.55 -9.82
CA ASP A 57 0.07 -31.84 -9.24
C ASP A 57 -1.21 -32.39 -9.91
N LEU A 58 -2.22 -31.53 -10.10
CA LEU A 58 -3.45 -31.90 -10.80
C LEU A 58 -3.18 -32.35 -12.24
N HIS A 59 -2.32 -31.64 -12.97
CA HIS A 59 -1.92 -32.04 -14.32
C HIS A 59 -1.15 -33.35 -14.35
N ALA A 60 -0.24 -33.58 -13.39
CA ALA A 60 0.51 -34.82 -13.29
C ALA A 60 -0.43 -36.03 -13.12
N VAL A 61 -1.35 -35.96 -12.14
CA VAL A 61 -2.32 -37.05 -11.89
C VAL A 61 -3.25 -37.25 -13.09
N SER A 62 -3.69 -36.15 -13.73
CA SER A 62 -4.53 -36.23 -14.93
C SER A 62 -3.80 -36.89 -16.10
N ASN A 63 -2.51 -36.60 -16.29
CA ASN A 63 -1.68 -37.20 -17.32
C ASN A 63 -1.42 -38.69 -17.06
N ASP A 64 -1.18 -39.08 -15.80
CA ASP A 64 -1.02 -40.49 -15.41
C ASP A 64 -2.30 -41.27 -15.73
N ARG A 65 -3.47 -40.73 -15.38
CA ARG A 65 -4.76 -41.32 -15.75
C ARG A 65 -4.93 -41.43 -17.27
N PHE A 66 -4.55 -40.38 -18.00
CA PHE A 66 -4.62 -40.39 -19.47
C PHE A 66 -3.72 -41.47 -20.07
N ALA A 67 -2.50 -41.63 -19.56
CA ALA A 67 -1.58 -42.67 -19.99
C ALA A 67 -2.14 -44.08 -19.74
N VAL A 68 -2.72 -44.32 -18.56
CA VAL A 68 -3.38 -45.61 -18.24
C VAL A 68 -4.53 -45.92 -19.19
N ASN A 69 -5.38 -44.93 -19.49
CA ASN A 69 -6.48 -45.10 -20.44
C ASN A 69 -5.95 -45.38 -21.86
N LEU A 70 -4.90 -44.68 -22.28
CA LEU A 70 -4.27 -44.89 -23.58
C LEU A 70 -3.67 -46.30 -23.72
N GLU A 71 -3.04 -46.84 -22.67
CA GLU A 71 -2.55 -48.22 -22.65
C GLU A 71 -3.69 -49.25 -22.70
N ALA A 72 -4.82 -48.96 -22.05
CA ALA A 72 -6.01 -49.80 -22.12
C ALA A 72 -6.62 -49.83 -23.53
N ASP A 73 -6.70 -48.66 -24.19
CA ASP A 73 -7.23 -48.49 -25.54
C ASP A 73 -6.25 -48.95 -26.63
N GLY A 74 -4.95 -48.89 -26.38
CA GLY A 74 -3.86 -49.30 -27.28
C GLY A 74 -3.85 -50.79 -27.64
N ARG A 75 -4.72 -51.62 -27.05
CA ARG A 75 -4.99 -52.99 -27.52
C ARG A 75 -5.93 -53.04 -28.73
N THR A 76 -6.56 -51.93 -29.11
CA THR A 76 -7.43 -51.81 -30.30
C THR A 76 -6.64 -51.29 -31.51
N VAL A 77 -5.55 -51.97 -31.89
CA VAL A 77 -4.85 -51.73 -33.18
C VAL A 77 -5.59 -52.42 -34.33
N GLY A 78 -6.87 -52.08 -34.54
CA GLY A 78 -7.72 -52.67 -35.57
C GLY A 78 -8.42 -51.61 -36.39
N PHE A 79 -7.98 -51.45 -37.64
CA PHE A 79 -8.44 -50.53 -38.70
C PHE A 79 -9.94 -50.66 -39.10
N THR A 80 -10.84 -51.17 -38.26
CA THR A 80 -12.27 -51.33 -38.64
C THR A 80 -13.22 -50.82 -37.58
N GLY A 81 -13.96 -49.76 -37.93
CA GLY A 81 -15.35 -49.57 -37.54
C GLY A 81 -15.62 -49.04 -36.13
N THR A 82 -15.93 -47.74 -36.06
CA THR A 82 -16.68 -47.08 -34.97
C THR A 82 -16.23 -47.44 -33.55
N THR A 83 -15.00 -47.10 -33.18
CA THR A 83 -14.65 -47.01 -31.76
C THR A 83 -15.45 -45.85 -31.18
N ARG A 84 -16.50 -46.20 -30.41
CA ARG A 84 -17.11 -45.28 -29.45
C ARG A 84 -15.94 -44.71 -28.67
N VAL A 85 -15.68 -43.41 -28.87
CA VAL A 85 -14.69 -42.64 -28.11
C VAL A 85 -14.80 -43.10 -26.66
N PRO A 86 -13.69 -43.47 -25.98
CA PRO A 86 -13.74 -43.65 -24.54
C PRO A 86 -14.18 -42.29 -24.03
N SER A 87 -15.45 -42.16 -23.65
CA SER A 87 -15.96 -40.91 -23.13
C SER A 87 -15.11 -40.63 -21.90
N GLY A 88 -14.28 -39.59 -21.96
CA GLY A 88 -13.49 -39.12 -20.82
C GLY A 88 -14.35 -38.83 -19.58
N ASP A 89 -15.68 -38.83 -19.74
CA ASP A 89 -16.74 -38.77 -18.72
C ASP A 89 -16.84 -39.99 -17.78
N GLY A 90 -15.82 -40.84 -17.70
CA GLY A 90 -15.73 -41.80 -16.60
C GLY A 90 -15.63 -41.04 -15.27
N PRO A 91 -16.30 -41.49 -14.19
CA PRO A 91 -16.28 -40.81 -12.90
C PRO A 91 -14.83 -40.48 -12.49
N ILE A 92 -14.62 -39.24 -12.03
CA ILE A 92 -13.30 -38.76 -11.60
C ILE A 92 -12.81 -39.73 -10.52
N ASP A 93 -11.63 -40.32 -10.74
CA ASP A 93 -11.01 -41.18 -9.75
C ASP A 93 -10.64 -40.35 -8.50
N ARG A 94 -10.48 -41.04 -7.38
CA ARG A 94 -10.28 -40.39 -6.10
C ARG A 94 -9.06 -39.47 -6.08
N GLU A 95 -7.98 -39.82 -6.78
CA GLU A 95 -6.72 -39.07 -6.76
C GLU A 95 -6.85 -37.79 -7.58
N THR A 96 -7.39 -37.88 -8.81
CA THR A 96 -7.70 -36.70 -9.63
C THR A 96 -8.68 -35.78 -8.92
N GLY A 97 -9.70 -36.34 -8.27
CA GLY A 97 -10.68 -35.57 -7.50
C GLY A 97 -10.07 -34.85 -6.31
N ALA A 98 -9.18 -35.51 -5.56
CA ALA A 98 -8.48 -34.90 -4.44
C ALA A 98 -7.52 -33.78 -4.87
N ALA A 99 -6.76 -33.99 -5.95
CA ALA A 99 -5.88 -32.98 -6.52
C ALA A 99 -6.67 -31.77 -7.03
N SER A 100 -7.80 -32.01 -7.71
CA SER A 100 -8.68 -30.95 -8.22
C SER A 100 -9.27 -30.13 -7.08
N HIS A 101 -9.77 -30.79 -6.03
CA HIS A 101 -10.28 -30.10 -4.85
C HIS A 101 -9.20 -29.27 -4.15
N ARG A 102 -7.98 -29.82 -3.98
CA ARG A 102 -6.86 -29.09 -3.37
C ARG A 102 -6.49 -27.84 -4.16
N TYR A 103 -6.39 -27.95 -5.48
CA TYR A 103 -6.16 -26.82 -6.37
C TYR A 103 -7.26 -25.76 -6.22
N GLN A 104 -8.53 -26.17 -6.22
CA GLN A 104 -9.67 -25.24 -6.10
C GLN A 104 -9.66 -24.48 -4.77
N VAL A 105 -9.37 -25.15 -3.66
CA VAL A 105 -9.28 -24.52 -2.34
C VAL A 105 -8.16 -23.46 -2.30
N LEU A 106 -7.01 -23.77 -2.90
CA LEU A 106 -5.88 -22.83 -2.95
C LEU A 106 -6.16 -21.65 -3.89
N LEU A 107 -6.80 -21.89 -5.03
CA LEU A 107 -7.23 -20.85 -5.96
C LEU A 107 -8.15 -19.84 -5.25
N GLU A 108 -9.18 -20.31 -4.57
CA GLU A 108 -10.09 -19.44 -3.81
C GLU A 108 -9.38 -18.69 -2.68
N ALA A 109 -8.44 -19.34 -1.99
CA ALA A 109 -7.64 -18.69 -0.95
C ALA A 109 -6.76 -17.58 -1.53
N ARG A 110 -6.13 -17.81 -2.70
CA ARG A 110 -5.33 -16.80 -3.42
C ARG A 110 -6.19 -15.62 -3.85
N GLU A 111 -7.36 -15.86 -4.41
CA GLU A 111 -8.29 -14.80 -4.83
C GLU A 111 -8.74 -13.93 -3.65
N ARG A 112 -9.06 -14.54 -2.50
CA ARG A 112 -9.38 -13.77 -1.27
C ARG A 112 -8.19 -12.93 -0.83
N LEU A 113 -6.97 -13.47 -0.93
CA LEU A 113 -5.75 -12.75 -0.58
C LEU A 113 -5.44 -11.60 -1.55
N ASP A 114 -5.72 -11.75 -2.84
CA ASP A 114 -5.59 -10.67 -3.83
C ASP A 114 -6.44 -9.46 -3.40
N VAL A 115 -7.69 -9.68 -3.03
CA VAL A 115 -8.60 -8.62 -2.55
C VAL A 115 -8.07 -7.94 -1.28
N LEU A 116 -7.49 -8.71 -0.36
CA LEU A 116 -6.88 -8.15 0.86
C LEU A 116 -5.63 -7.33 0.54
N CYS A 117 -4.79 -7.78 -0.39
CA CYS A 117 -3.62 -7.03 -0.84
C CYS A 117 -4.02 -5.70 -1.45
N ASP A 118 -4.98 -5.70 -2.38
CA ASP A 118 -5.45 -4.49 -3.05
C ASP A 118 -6.04 -3.49 -2.05
N ARG A 119 -6.76 -4.00 -1.04
CA ARG A 119 -7.27 -3.17 0.06
C ARG A 119 -6.14 -2.57 0.89
N ALA A 120 -5.15 -3.37 1.29
CA ALA A 120 -4.05 -2.91 2.13
C ALA A 120 -3.17 -1.89 1.42
N VAL A 121 -2.90 -2.08 0.13
CA VAL A 121 -2.19 -1.10 -0.71
C VAL A 121 -2.97 0.21 -0.75
N ARG A 122 -4.27 0.16 -1.03
CA ARG A 122 -5.11 1.37 -1.03
C ARG A 122 -5.11 2.08 0.34
N GLN A 123 -5.18 1.33 1.43
CA GLN A 123 -5.11 1.91 2.79
C GLN A 123 -3.74 2.54 3.09
N ALA A 124 -2.65 2.00 2.54
CA ALA A 124 -1.33 2.60 2.66
C ALA A 124 -1.24 3.92 1.88
N ASP A 125 -1.80 3.96 0.67
CA ASP A 125 -1.86 5.17 -0.16
C ASP A 125 -2.72 6.26 0.51
N GLU A 126 -3.92 5.92 0.97
CA GLU A 126 -4.80 6.84 1.72
C GLU A 126 -4.12 7.39 2.98
N ALA A 127 -3.39 6.54 3.72
CA ALA A 127 -2.63 6.99 4.89
C ALA A 127 -1.45 7.89 4.52
N HIS A 128 -0.81 7.66 3.37
CA HIS A 128 0.26 8.51 2.85
C HIS A 128 -0.26 9.89 2.46
N GLU A 129 -1.38 9.95 1.74
CA GLU A 129 -2.04 11.21 1.36
C GLU A 129 -2.48 12.00 2.60
N ALA A 130 -3.05 11.32 3.59
CA ALA A 130 -3.42 11.95 4.87
C ALA A 130 -2.21 12.50 5.63
N LEU A 131 -1.06 11.80 5.59
CA LEU A 131 0.20 12.29 6.15
C LEU A 131 0.68 13.55 5.42
N ILE A 132 0.72 13.52 4.08
CA ILE A 132 1.12 14.68 3.28
C ILE A 132 0.21 15.88 3.60
N SER A 133 -1.10 15.68 3.62
CA SER A 133 -2.07 16.72 3.98
C SER A 133 -1.80 17.31 5.36
N ALA A 134 -1.54 16.47 6.37
CA ALA A 134 -1.20 16.94 7.71
C ALA A 134 0.12 17.73 7.75
N THR A 135 1.14 17.30 6.99
CA THR A 135 2.43 18.03 6.93
C THR A 135 2.29 19.39 6.25
N ILE A 136 1.45 19.50 5.23
CA ILE A 136 1.14 20.79 4.59
C ILE A 136 0.40 21.70 5.57
N ALA A 137 -0.60 21.19 6.27
CA ALA A 137 -1.34 21.95 7.28
C ALA A 137 -0.43 22.46 8.41
N LEU A 138 0.50 21.62 8.88
CA LEU A 138 1.51 22.01 9.86
C LEU A 138 2.41 23.16 9.34
N ALA A 139 2.85 23.08 8.08
CA ALA A 139 3.67 24.12 7.47
C ALA A 139 2.93 25.46 7.31
N VAL A 140 1.61 25.42 7.07
CA VAL A 140 0.76 26.63 7.06
C VAL A 140 0.64 27.21 8.47
N HIS A 141 0.33 26.37 9.47
CA HIS A 141 0.20 26.78 10.86
C HIS A 141 1.50 27.42 11.41
N ALA A 142 2.66 26.88 11.06
CA ALA A 142 3.95 27.47 11.42
C ALA A 142 4.12 28.89 10.86
N LYS A 143 3.75 29.12 9.59
CA LYS A 143 3.83 30.45 8.95
C LYS A 143 2.81 31.45 9.50
N GLU A 144 1.64 30.98 9.91
CA GLU A 144 0.63 31.84 10.56
C GLU A 144 1.10 32.29 11.95
N SER A 145 1.75 31.40 12.72
CA SER A 145 2.31 31.75 14.02
C SER A 145 3.47 32.74 13.96
N GLU A 146 4.24 32.78 12.87
CA GLU A 146 5.30 33.77 12.65
C GLU A 146 4.75 35.17 12.32
N ASN A 147 3.56 35.26 11.72
CA ASN A 147 2.93 36.53 11.35
C ASN A 147 2.13 37.20 12.49
N ASP A 148 1.87 36.48 13.59
CA ASP A 148 1.09 36.97 14.73
C ASP A 148 1.93 37.80 15.73
N TYR A 149 3.25 37.93 15.51
CA TYR A 149 4.18 38.74 16.32
C TYR A 149 4.51 40.12 15.72
N CYS A 150 3.58 40.74 14.98
CA CYS A 150 3.85 42.00 14.27
C CYS A 150 2.81 43.11 14.52
N ASN A 151 2.31 43.24 15.75
CA ASN A 151 1.72 44.47 16.27
C ASN A 151 1.93 44.47 17.79
N ASP A 152 2.88 45.27 18.29
CA ASP A 152 2.88 45.87 19.65
C ASP A 152 4.17 46.67 19.93
N GLU A 153 4.76 47.33 18.93
CA GLU A 153 5.87 48.27 19.15
C GLU A 153 5.53 49.62 18.51
N GLU A 154 4.48 50.27 19.03
CA GLU A 154 4.29 51.72 18.99
C GLU A 154 5.41 52.36 19.82
N PHE A 155 6.61 52.48 19.26
CA PHE A 155 7.66 53.33 19.81
C PHE A 155 7.53 54.73 19.22
N ASP A 156 6.84 55.61 19.96
CA ASP A 156 6.76 57.04 19.70
C ASP A 156 8.15 57.67 19.90
N LEU A 157 8.97 57.68 18.84
CA LEU A 157 10.31 58.31 18.82
C LEU A 157 10.18 59.82 18.69
N LEU A 158 9.77 60.46 19.79
CA LEU A 158 9.95 61.89 20.01
C LEU A 158 11.36 62.16 20.58
N ALA A 159 12.39 62.03 19.74
CA ALA A 159 13.74 62.50 20.05
C ALA A 159 14.07 63.71 19.16
N GLY A 160 13.91 64.89 19.73
CA GLY A 160 14.25 66.15 19.08
C GLY A 160 15.75 66.34 18.89
N GLY A 161 16.09 67.01 17.78
CA GLY A 161 17.19 67.96 17.71
C GLY A 161 18.58 67.42 17.33
N GLY A 162 19.08 67.85 16.18
CA GLY A 162 20.52 67.93 15.94
C GLY A 162 20.96 67.64 14.50
N VAL A 163 21.19 68.71 13.75
CA VAL A 163 21.69 68.77 12.37
C VAL A 163 23.08 68.11 12.18
N ASP A 164 23.19 67.29 11.12
CA ASP A 164 24.28 66.89 10.19
C ASP A 164 25.73 67.46 10.33
N PRO A 165 26.71 67.00 9.51
CA PRO A 165 27.22 65.64 9.26
C PRO A 165 28.77 65.63 9.34
N LYS A 166 29.43 64.46 9.43
CA LYS A 166 30.86 64.40 9.05
C LYS A 166 31.28 63.06 8.48
N ALA A 167 31.62 63.13 7.19
CA ALA A 167 32.25 62.11 6.39
C ALA A 167 33.64 61.72 6.95
N ALA A 168 33.92 60.43 6.91
CA ALA A 168 35.27 59.88 6.84
C ALA A 168 35.26 58.67 5.91
N THR A 169 35.98 58.81 4.80
CA THR A 169 36.48 57.80 3.85
C THR A 169 37.45 56.84 4.56
N TYR A 170 37.68 55.58 4.16
CA TYR A 170 38.31 55.13 2.91
C TYR A 170 38.12 53.61 2.67
N GLU A 171 38.45 53.25 1.43
CA GLU A 171 38.33 52.02 0.65
C GLU A 171 38.96 50.70 1.16
N LYS A 172 38.45 49.62 0.54
CA LYS A 172 39.19 48.58 -0.23
C LYS A 172 39.18 47.17 0.38
N GLU A 173 38.49 46.24 -0.27
CA GLU A 173 38.88 44.82 -0.30
C GLU A 173 38.78 44.28 -1.74
N ASP A 174 39.95 43.83 -2.22
CA ASP A 174 40.16 43.15 -3.49
C ASP A 174 39.87 41.63 -3.33
N THR A 175 39.35 41.01 -4.42
CA THR A 175 39.63 39.64 -4.94
C THR A 175 39.41 38.40 -4.01
N GLU A 176 39.11 37.18 -4.44
CA GLU A 176 39.00 36.48 -5.74
C GLU A 176 38.26 35.15 -5.49
N ILE A 177 37.50 34.68 -6.48
CA ILE A 177 36.81 33.39 -6.48
C ILE A 177 37.82 32.32 -6.94
N GLY A 178 38.20 31.41 -6.03
CA GLY A 178 38.96 30.21 -6.34
C GLY A 178 38.06 28.98 -6.45
N THR A 179 37.59 28.67 -7.65
CA THR A 179 37.08 27.34 -8.01
C THR A 179 38.20 26.51 -8.62
N SER A 180 38.49 25.35 -8.02
CA SER A 180 39.32 24.32 -8.67
C SER A 180 38.74 22.96 -8.33
N ALA A 181 38.10 22.36 -9.34
CA ALA A 181 37.85 20.95 -9.44
C ALA A 181 39.10 20.24 -9.97
N ALA A 182 39.46 19.11 -9.36
CA ALA A 182 40.16 17.99 -9.98
C ALA A 182 39.90 16.74 -9.14
#